data_AF-A0D8I0-F1
#
_entry.id   AF-A0D8I0-F1
#
_cell.length_a   1.000
_cell.length_b   1.000
_cell.length_c   1.000
_cell.angle_alpha   90.00
_cell.angle_beta   90.00
_cell.angle_gamma   90.00
#
_symmetry.space_group_name_H-M   'P 1'
#
loop_
_entity.id
_entity.type
_entity.pdbx_description
1 polymer ?
#
loop_
_entity_poly.entity_id
_entity_poly.type
_entity_poly.pdbx_seq_one_letter_code
_entity_poly.pdbx_strand_id
1 'polypeptide(L)'
;MNFDDASLSSLHTYRVKTRQQQKGIQPSIQKSKRKYCHISPDRKNQLISLVLDKKLRIKDAAVICSLNYSTAKTILYTLRHRPPKQAGVQPISNSRKQNLTVKILIKGKLVNEYDFYKKSNQS
;
A
#
# COMPACT_ATOMS: atom_id res chain seq x y z
N MET A 1 11.20 -81.65 -6.44
CA MET A 1 9.91 -80.99 -6.15
C MET A 1 10.01 -80.33 -4.80
N ASN A 2 9.29 -79.22 -4.67
CA ASN A 2 9.52 -78.10 -3.77
C ASN A 2 9.47 -78.41 -2.27
N PHE A 3 10.24 -77.61 -1.53
CA PHE A 3 10.17 -77.40 -0.09
C PHE A 3 8.81 -76.79 0.25
N ASP A 4 8.01 -77.48 1.05
CA ASP A 4 6.84 -76.88 1.68
C ASP A 4 7.04 -76.77 3.19
N ASP A 5 6.55 -75.63 3.66
CA ASP A 5 6.06 -75.39 5.01
C ASP A 5 7.06 -74.92 6.08
N ALA A 6 7.74 -73.81 5.79
CA ALA A 6 8.17 -72.89 6.83
C ALA A 6 6.95 -72.16 7.42
N SER A 7 6.19 -72.89 8.23
CA SER A 7 5.17 -72.40 9.15
C SER A 7 5.82 -71.63 10.29
N LEU A 8 6.25 -70.39 10.01
CA LEU A 8 6.60 -69.40 11.01
C LEU A 8 5.89 -68.08 10.68
N SER A 9 4.60 -68.04 11.00
CA SER A 9 3.85 -66.79 11.16
C SER A 9 4.43 -66.00 12.34
N SER A 10 5.51 -65.28 12.06
CA SER A 10 6.19 -64.40 13.00
C SER A 10 5.22 -63.37 13.57
N LEU A 11 5.16 -63.36 14.91
CA LEU A 11 4.64 -62.33 15.80
C LEU A 11 4.70 -60.93 15.19
N HIS A 12 3.58 -60.23 15.28
CA HIS A 12 3.35 -58.80 15.05
C HIS A 12 4.65 -57.97 15.08
N THR A 13 5.37 -57.91 13.97
CA THR A 13 6.53 -57.03 13.85
C THR A 13 5.98 -55.62 13.82
N TYR A 14 6.22 -54.85 14.88
CA TYR A 14 6.11 -53.38 14.84
C TYR A 14 7.07 -52.91 13.76
N ARG A 15 6.56 -52.81 12.53
CA ARG A 15 7.34 -52.42 11.37
C ARG A 15 7.63 -50.93 11.55
N VAL A 16 8.78 -50.61 12.14
CA VAL A 16 9.28 -49.24 12.30
C VAL A 16 9.36 -48.65 10.90
N LYS A 17 8.39 -47.78 10.57
CA LYS A 17 8.32 -47.15 9.26
C LYS A 17 9.62 -46.40 9.01
N THR A 18 10.26 -46.68 7.87
CA THR A 18 11.50 -46.01 7.50
C THR A 18 11.24 -44.50 7.33
N ARG A 19 12.27 -43.67 7.52
CA ARG A 19 12.19 -42.20 7.39
C ARG A 19 11.58 -41.74 6.05
N GLN A 20 11.70 -42.55 4.99
CA GLN A 20 11.07 -42.29 3.70
C GLN A 20 9.56 -42.60 3.69
N GLN A 21 9.12 -43.64 4.41
CA GLN A 21 7.69 -43.97 4.56
C GLN A 21 6.94 -42.98 5.47
N GLN A 22 7.64 -42.24 6.33
CA GLN A 22 7.06 -41.15 7.12
C GLN A 22 6.87 -39.84 6.32
N LYS A 23 7.52 -39.67 5.15
CA LYS A 23 7.39 -38.43 4.33
C LYS A 23 5.98 -38.21 3.78
N GLY A 24 5.19 -39.27 3.59
CA GLY A 24 3.82 -39.17 3.07
C GLY A 24 2.72 -39.05 4.14
N ILE A 25 3.08 -39.08 5.43
CA ILE A 25 2.11 -39.13 6.55
C ILE A 25 1.96 -37.77 7.22
N GLN A 26 2.78 -36.77 6.87
CA GLN A 26 2.52 -35.43 7.36
C GLN A 26 1.28 -34.87 6.65
N PRO A 27 0.21 -34.49 7.40
CA PRO A 27 -0.85 -33.71 6.80
C PRO A 27 -0.20 -32.50 6.14
N SER A 28 -0.59 -32.16 4.91
CA SER A 28 -0.07 -30.99 4.24
C SER A 28 -0.28 -29.80 5.17
N ILE A 29 0.79 -29.31 5.78
CA ILE A 29 0.71 -28.12 6.62
C ILE A 29 0.33 -27.01 5.64
N GLN A 30 -0.97 -26.69 5.58
CA GLN A 30 -1.47 -25.56 4.83
C GLN A 30 -0.86 -24.32 5.47
N LYS A 31 0.31 -23.92 4.96
CA LYS A 31 0.99 -22.71 5.39
C LYS A 31 0.03 -21.56 5.13
N SER A 32 -0.38 -20.86 6.19
CA SER A 32 -1.26 -19.72 6.06
C SER A 32 -0.64 -18.71 5.10
N LYS A 33 -1.43 -18.19 4.15
CA LYS A 33 -0.97 -17.11 3.28
C LYS A 33 -0.50 -15.93 4.12
N ARG A 34 0.55 -15.25 3.64
CA ARG A 34 1.10 -14.06 4.30
C ARG A 34 0.01 -12.99 4.39
N LYS A 35 -0.34 -12.57 5.62
CA LYS A 35 -1.26 -11.44 5.83
C LYS A 35 -0.48 -10.15 5.59
N TYR A 36 -0.85 -9.41 4.56
CA TYR A 36 -0.30 -8.07 4.32
C TYR A 36 -1.06 -7.06 5.18
N CYS A 37 -0.34 -6.23 5.93
CA CYS A 37 -0.95 -5.11 6.63
C CYS A 37 -1.25 -3.99 5.63
N HIS A 38 -2.47 -3.47 5.65
CA HIS A 38 -2.80 -2.25 4.93
C HIS A 38 -2.29 -1.05 5.74
N ILE A 39 -1.51 -0.21 5.09
CA ILE A 39 -0.97 1.02 5.70
C ILE A 39 -1.85 2.16 5.23
N SER A 40 -2.42 2.91 6.18
CA SER A 40 -3.26 4.06 5.86
C SER A 40 -2.50 5.11 5.05
N PRO A 41 -3.19 5.84 4.15
CA PRO A 41 -2.58 6.94 3.40
C PRO A 41 -1.91 7.97 4.32
N ASP A 42 -2.52 8.27 5.47
CA ASP A 42 -2.01 9.25 6.43
C ASP A 42 -0.64 8.85 6.98
N ARG A 43 -0.46 7.58 7.34
CA ARG A 43 0.85 7.07 7.79
C ARG A 43 1.90 7.11 6.69
N LYS A 44 1.52 6.88 5.44
CA LYS A 44 2.44 7.01 4.30
C LYS A 44 2.87 8.46 4.13
N ASN A 45 1.92 9.39 4.15
CA ASN A 45 2.19 10.83 4.02
C ASN A 45 3.06 11.35 5.18
N GLN A 46 2.79 10.88 6.40
CA GLN A 46 3.61 11.20 7.57
C GLN A 46 5.05 10.69 7.41
N LEU A 47 5.24 9.44 6.95
CA LEU A 47 6.59 8.92 6.69
C LEU A 47 7.32 9.75 5.63
N ILE A 48 6.61 10.13 4.57
CA ILE A 48 7.16 10.92 3.47
C ILE A 48 7.58 12.31 3.96
N SER A 49 6.74 13.00 4.72
CA SER A 49 7.08 14.34 5.25
C SER A 49 8.24 14.30 6.23
N LEU A 50 8.33 13.28 7.08
CA LEU A 50 9.48 13.11 7.99
C LEU A 50 10.79 12.93 7.23
N VAL A 51 10.80 12.12 6.16
CA VAL A 51 12.03 11.80 5.42
C VAL A 51 12.41 12.90 4.43
N LEU A 52 11.44 13.46 3.69
CA LEU A 52 11.70 14.45 2.65
C LEU A 52 11.78 15.88 3.19
N ASP A 53 10.81 16.28 4.02
CA ASP A 53 10.73 17.67 4.50
C ASP A 53 11.67 17.88 5.69
N LYS A 54 11.62 16.96 6.66
CA LYS A 54 12.44 17.06 7.89
C LYS A 54 13.81 16.39 7.78
N LYS A 55 14.14 15.78 6.64
CA LYS A 55 15.43 15.11 6.35
C LYS A 55 15.84 14.06 7.39
N LEU A 56 14.86 13.40 8.03
CA LEU A 56 15.13 12.35 9.00
C LEU A 56 15.65 11.08 8.32
N ARG A 57 16.50 10.32 9.04
CA ARG A 57 16.89 8.99 8.59
C ARG A 57 15.65 8.09 8.53
N ILE A 58 15.60 7.24 7.50
CA ILE A 58 14.46 6.33 7.26
C ILE A 58 14.20 5.43 8.47
N LYS A 59 15.26 4.98 9.17
CA LYS A 59 15.13 4.16 10.39
C LYS A 59 14.36 4.90 11.49
N ASP A 60 14.71 6.15 11.75
CA ASP A 60 14.12 6.95 12.82
C ASP A 60 12.67 7.33 12.47
N ALA A 61 12.42 7.72 11.22
CA ALA A 61 11.08 8.00 10.72
C ALA A 61 10.16 6.76 10.78
N ALA A 62 10.70 5.56 10.52
CA ALA A 62 9.95 4.31 10.61
C ALA A 62 9.51 3.99 12.04
N VAL A 63 10.36 4.27 13.05
CA VAL A 63 10.01 4.13 14.47
C VAL A 63 8.86 5.06 14.83
N ILE A 64 8.94 6.34 14.44
CA ILE A 64 7.90 7.34 14.70
C ILE A 64 6.56 6.94 14.07
N CYS A 65 6.58 6.46 12.82
CA CYS A 65 5.37 6.02 12.12
C CYS A 65 4.87 4.62 12.53
N SER A 66 5.54 3.95 13.48
CA SER A 66 5.24 2.57 13.88
C SER A 66 5.19 1.60 12.69
N LEU A 67 6.21 1.68 11.81
CA LEU A 67 6.35 0.85 10.62
C LEU A 67 7.66 0.05 10.65
N ASN A 68 7.65 -1.13 10.05
CA ASN A 68 8.88 -1.88 9.81
C ASN A 68 9.80 -1.11 8.84
N TYR A 69 11.10 -1.16 9.09
CA TYR A 69 12.09 -0.49 8.23
C TYR A 69 12.01 -0.95 6.76
N SER A 70 11.81 -2.24 6.52
CA SER A 70 11.64 -2.80 5.17
C SER A 70 10.42 -2.20 4.47
N THR A 71 9.32 -2.04 5.18
CA THR A 71 8.09 -1.41 4.70
C THR A 71 8.32 0.06 4.36
N ALA A 72 8.97 0.82 5.24
CA ALA A 72 9.30 2.22 5.01
C ALA A 72 10.19 2.41 3.78
N LYS A 73 11.22 1.56 3.61
CA LYS A 73 12.08 1.56 2.43
C LYS A 73 11.29 1.30 1.15
N THR A 74 10.37 0.33 1.16
CA THR A 74 9.51 0.03 0.01
C THR A 74 8.62 1.21 -0.35
N ILE A 75 7.99 1.86 0.63
CA ILE A 75 7.14 3.04 0.38
C ILE A 75 7.92 4.15 -0.32
N LEU A 76 9.11 4.48 0.19
CA LEU A 76 9.95 5.52 -0.39
C LEU A 76 10.50 5.13 -1.77
N TYR A 77 10.86 3.86 -1.96
CA TYR A 77 11.28 3.35 -3.26
C TYR A 77 10.14 3.46 -4.29
N THR A 78 8.92 3.07 -3.92
CA THR A 78 7.76 3.19 -4.81
C THR A 78 7.45 4.64 -5.14
N LEU A 79 7.58 5.57 -4.17
CA LEU A 79 7.39 6.99 -4.43
C LEU A 79 8.39 7.52 -5.47
N ARG A 80 9.65 7.12 -5.40
CA ARG A 80 10.72 7.57 -6.30
C ARG A 80 10.57 7.02 -7.72
N HIS A 81 10.21 5.74 -7.86
CA HIS A 81 10.19 5.05 -9.16
C HIS A 81 8.81 4.96 -9.80
N ARG A 82 7.76 5.17 -9.01
CA ARG A 82 6.37 5.17 -9.46
C ARG A 82 5.65 6.30 -8.75
N PRO A 83 5.98 7.57 -9.09
CA PRO A 83 5.21 8.69 -8.58
C PRO A 83 3.73 8.38 -8.85
N PRO A 84 2.85 8.67 -7.87
CA PRO A 84 1.43 8.38 -8.03
C PRO A 84 1.00 8.92 -9.39
N LYS A 85 0.55 8.03 -10.28
CA LYS A 85 -0.04 8.45 -11.56
C LYS A 85 -1.06 9.50 -11.14
N GLN A 86 -0.85 10.76 -11.53
CA GLN A 86 -1.78 11.83 -11.22
C GLN A 86 -3.13 11.33 -11.73
N ALA A 87 -4.00 10.94 -10.79
CA ALA A 87 -5.29 10.36 -11.11
C ALA A 87 -6.10 11.53 -11.64
N GLY A 88 -5.97 11.83 -12.94
CA GLY A 88 -6.69 12.88 -13.62
C GLY A 88 -6.81 14.17 -12.81
N VAL A 89 -5.73 14.68 -12.22
CA VAL A 89 -5.68 16.12 -11.95
C VAL A 89 -5.43 16.72 -13.33
N GLN A 90 -6.50 16.75 -14.12
CA GLN A 90 -6.56 17.64 -15.26
C GLN A 90 -6.10 18.98 -14.71
N PRO A 91 -5.10 19.64 -15.32
CA PRO A 91 -4.84 21.03 -14.97
C PRO A 91 -6.21 21.70 -15.01
N ILE A 92 -6.63 22.33 -13.91
CA ILE A 92 -7.87 23.08 -13.89
C ILE A 92 -7.74 23.99 -15.10
N SER A 93 -8.47 23.66 -16.17
CA SER A 93 -8.41 24.46 -17.37
C SER A 93 -8.83 25.84 -16.89
N ASN A 94 -8.11 26.87 -17.31
CA ASN A 94 -8.41 28.26 -16.95
C ASN A 94 -9.85 28.67 -17.33
N SER A 95 -10.65 27.77 -17.91
CA SER A 95 -12.08 27.84 -18.16
C SER A 95 -12.95 28.04 -16.91
N ARG A 96 -12.45 27.85 -15.68
CA ARG A 96 -13.20 28.16 -14.44
C ARG A 96 -12.79 29.49 -13.77
N LYS A 97 -12.21 30.43 -14.50
CA LYS A 97 -12.29 31.84 -14.05
C LYS A 97 -13.75 32.26 -14.17
N GLN A 98 -14.50 32.15 -13.07
CA GLN A 98 -15.81 32.79 -12.96
C GLN A 98 -15.57 34.30 -13.04
N ASN A 99 -15.73 34.87 -14.23
CA ASN A 99 -15.67 36.31 -14.43
C ASN A 99 -16.93 36.89 -13.79
N LEU A 100 -16.79 37.50 -12.62
CA LEU A 100 -17.86 38.23 -11.96
C LEU A 100 -17.78 39.68 -12.41
N THR A 101 -18.70 40.09 -13.27
CA THR A 101 -18.78 41.48 -13.74
C THR A 101 -19.72 42.27 -12.83
N VAL A 102 -19.21 43.34 -12.23
CA VAL A 102 -19.98 44.21 -11.33
C VAL A 102 -20.41 45.45 -12.11
N LYS A 103 -21.72 45.71 -12.12
CA LYS A 103 -22.32 46.89 -12.77
C LYS A 103 -22.88 47.84 -11.72
N ILE A 104 -22.50 49.10 -11.77
CA ILE A 104 -23.04 50.16 -10.90
C ILE A 104 -24.04 50.98 -11.71
N LEU A 105 -25.30 50.93 -11.27
CA LEU A 105 -26.42 51.66 -11.88
C LEU A 105 -26.90 52.75 -10.92
N ILE A 106 -26.94 54.00 -11.38
CA ILE A 106 -27.51 55.12 -10.62
C ILE A 106 -28.71 55.66 -11.39
N LYS A 107 -29.89 55.69 -10.75
CA LYS A 107 -31.17 56.10 -11.36
C LYS A 107 -31.44 55.40 -12.72
N GLY A 108 -31.11 54.12 -12.80
CA GLY A 108 -31.29 53.30 -14.01
C GLY A 108 -30.28 53.54 -15.13
N LYS A 109 -29.32 54.46 -14.98
CA LYS A 109 -28.22 54.65 -15.95
C LYS A 109 -26.97 53.90 -15.48
N LEU A 110 -26.36 53.15 -16.39
CA LEU A 110 -25.11 52.44 -16.13
C LEU A 110 -23.98 53.47 -16.01
N VAL A 111 -23.38 53.56 -14.83
CA VAL A 111 -22.31 54.51 -14.56
C VAL A 111 -20.95 53.85 -14.75
N ASN A 112 -20.80 52.59 -14.30
CA ASN A 112 -19.54 51.87 -14.39
C ASN A 112 -19.73 50.35 -14.46
N GLU A 113 -18.81 49.69 -15.15
CA GLU A 113 -18.72 48.25 -15.30
C GLU A 113 -17.25 47.83 -15.18
N TYR A 114 -16.96 46.89 -14.27
CA TYR A 114 -15.61 46.36 -14.10
C TYR A 114 -15.64 44.86 -13.82
N ASP A 115 -14.61 44.17 -14.31
CA ASP A 115 -14.41 42.74 -14.11
C ASP A 115 -13.68 42.48 -12.78
N PHE A 116 -14.30 41.72 -11.89
CA PHE A 116 -13.72 41.33 -10.62
C PHE A 116 -13.02 39.98 -10.74
N TYR A 117 -11.69 39.97 -10.58
CA TYR A 117 -10.89 38.74 -10.52
C TYR A 117 -10.51 38.43 -9.07
N LYS A 118 -11.21 37.46 -8.47
CA LYS A 118 -10.80 36.91 -7.17
C LYS A 118 -9.60 35.99 -7.38
N LYS A 119 -8.38 36.47 -7.11
CA LYS A 119 -7.23 35.57 -6.91
C LYS A 119 -7.50 34.78 -5.62
N SER A 120 -7.93 33.53 -5.74
CA SER A 120 -7.94 32.60 -4.63
C SER A 120 -6.50 32.24 -4.27
N ASN A 121 -5.88 32.99 -3.37
CA ASN A 121 -4.66 32.54 -2.72
C ASN A 121 -5.06 31.43 -1.75
N GLN A 122 -4.84 30.17 -2.14
CA GLN A 122 -4.92 29.04 -1.22
C GLN A 122 -3.61 29.01 -0.41
N SER A 123 -3.72 29.30 0.88
CA SER A 123 -2.78 28.95 1.95
C SER A 123 -2.94 27.49 2.34
#